data_AF-A0A485PKS0-F1
#
_entry.id   AF-A0A485PKS0-F1
#
_cell.length_a   1.000
_cell.length_b   1.000
_cell.length_c   1.000
_cell.angle_alpha   90.00
_cell.angle_beta   90.00
_cell.angle_gamma   90.00
#
_symmetry.space_group_name_H-M   'P 1'
#
loop_
_entity.id
_entity.type
_entity.pdbx_description
1 polymer ?
#
loop_
_entity_poly.entity_id
_entity_poly.type
_entity_poly.pdbx_seq_one_letter_code
_entity_poly.pdbx_strand_id
1 'polypeptide(L)'
;MTLTIADMTEADVNLKAYPLIDTHLTKKALALVRQSCNYKQLRKGASEATNPVNRGISELTLMAADPEPLEMTLHLLLLGED
;
A
#
# COMPACT_ATOMS: atom_id res chain seq x y z
N MET A 1 12.21 25.53 -15.83
CA MET A 1 11.11 24.56 -16.00
C MET A 1 11.67 23.39 -16.78
N THR A 2 12.30 22.46 -16.08
CA THR A 2 12.89 21.27 -16.70
C THR A 2 12.34 20.09 -15.93
N LEU A 3 11.33 19.44 -16.50
CA LEU A 3 10.75 18.21 -15.96
C LEU A 3 11.72 17.08 -16.33
N THR A 4 12.55 16.67 -15.38
CA THR A 4 13.27 15.40 -15.50
C THR A 4 12.23 14.30 -15.32
N ILE A 5 11.88 13.61 -16.40
CA ILE A 5 11.15 12.34 -16.32
C ILE A 5 12.14 11.37 -15.68
N ALA A 6 11.98 11.14 -14.38
CA ALA A 6 12.75 10.14 -13.67
C ALA A 6 12.37 8.78 -14.26
N ASP A 7 13.33 8.20 -14.95
CA ASP A 7 13.39 6.79 -15.30
C ASP A 7 13.04 6.00 -14.02
N MET A 8 11.92 5.29 -14.06
CA MET A 8 11.44 4.50 -12.92
C MET A 8 12.23 3.19 -12.92
N THR A 9 13.51 3.30 -12.55
CA THR A 9 14.45 2.20 -12.36
C THR A 9 13.90 1.24 -11.29
N GLU A 10 13.83 -0.04 -11.65
CA GLU A 10 13.60 -1.22 -10.80
C GLU A 10 14.71 -1.43 -9.73
N ALA A 11 15.21 -0.37 -9.11
CA ALA A 11 16.46 -0.38 -8.33
C ALA A 11 16.29 -0.21 -6.81
N ASP A 12 15.07 -0.08 -6.28
CA ASP A 12 14.84 -0.06 -4.82
C ASP A 12 13.51 -0.73 -4.40
N VAL A 13 13.03 -1.69 -5.19
CA VAL A 13 11.90 -2.51 -4.74
C VAL A 13 12.41 -3.52 -3.73
N ASN A 14 12.19 -3.24 -2.45
CA ASN A 14 12.59 -4.12 -1.36
C ASN A 14 11.91 -5.48 -1.51
N LEU A 15 12.68 -6.57 -1.59
CA LEU A 15 12.17 -7.95 -1.76
C LEU A 15 11.17 -8.37 -0.66
N LYS A 16 11.12 -7.66 0.47
CA LYS A 16 10.12 -7.87 1.53
C LYS A 16 8.73 -7.31 1.19
N ALA A 17 8.61 -6.41 0.21
CA ALA A 17 7.35 -5.82 -0.23
C ALA A 17 6.65 -6.68 -1.30
N TYR A 18 6.55 -7.98 -1.03
CA TYR A 18 5.87 -8.93 -1.90
C TYR A 18 4.43 -9.15 -1.40
N PRO A 19 3.41 -9.22 -2.29
CA PRO A 19 3.45 -9.16 -3.75
C PRO A 19 3.41 -7.73 -4.32
N LEU A 20 4.21 -7.48 -5.37
CA LEU A 20 4.17 -6.25 -6.16
C LEU A 20 3.06 -6.30 -7.22
N ILE A 21 2.39 -5.16 -7.41
CA ILE A 21 1.20 -5.04 -8.25
C ILE A 21 1.59 -4.46 -9.63
N ASP A 22 1.13 -5.10 -10.72
CA ASP A 22 1.33 -4.58 -12.09
C ASP A 22 0.72 -3.18 -12.27
N THR A 23 1.31 -2.37 -13.16
CA THR A 23 0.88 -0.99 -13.44
C THR A 23 -0.62 -0.87 -13.79
N HIS A 24 -1.18 -1.83 -14.52
CA HIS A 24 -2.61 -1.83 -14.85
C HIS A 24 -3.48 -2.08 -13.61
N LEU A 25 -3.06 -2.99 -12.73
CA LEU A 25 -3.77 -3.30 -11.50
C LEU A 25 -3.63 -2.17 -10.46
N THR A 26 -2.49 -1.48 -10.42
CA THR A 26 -2.27 -0.26 -9.62
C THR A 26 -3.27 0.84 -9.96
N LYS A 27 -3.59 1.05 -11.26
CA LYS A 27 -4.63 2.02 -11.67
C LYS A 27 -6.02 1.64 -11.15
N LYS A 28 -6.36 0.35 -11.16
CA LYS A 28 -7.64 -0.15 -10.63
C LYS A 28 -7.70 -0.02 -9.11
N ALA A 29 -6.64 -0.37 -8.40
CA ALA A 29 -6.52 -0.21 -6.96
C ALA A 29 -6.66 1.26 -6.56
N LEU A 30 -6.01 2.18 -7.28
CA LEU A 30 -6.15 3.62 -7.03
C LEU A 30 -7.58 4.12 -7.29
N ALA A 31 -8.26 3.59 -8.30
CA ALA A 31 -9.68 3.91 -8.53
C ALA A 31 -10.57 3.45 -7.37
N LEU A 32 -10.34 2.26 -6.82
CA LEU A 32 -11.03 1.75 -5.64
C LEU A 32 -10.74 2.60 -4.39
N VAL A 33 -9.47 2.96 -4.14
CA VAL A 33 -9.10 3.85 -3.02
C VAL A 33 -9.83 5.19 -3.12
N ARG A 34 -9.90 5.76 -4.32
CA ARG A 34 -10.63 7.01 -4.57
C ARG A 34 -12.12 6.85 -4.28
N GLN A 35 -12.71 5.72 -4.68
CA GLN A 35 -14.10 5.40 -4.38
C GLN A 35 -14.33 5.26 -2.85
N SER A 36 -13.50 4.49 -2.15
CA SER A 36 -13.58 4.31 -0.69
C SER A 36 -13.36 5.60 0.09
N CYS A 37 -12.58 6.54 -0.45
CA CYS A 37 -12.42 7.87 0.11
C CYS A 37 -13.73 8.66 0.07
N ASN A 38 -14.49 8.58 -1.03
CA ASN A 38 -15.80 9.24 -1.16
C ASN A 38 -16.83 8.64 -0.18
N TYR A 39 -16.77 7.33 0.07
CA TYR A 39 -17.63 6.64 1.04
C TYR A 39 -17.14 6.72 2.49
N LYS A 40 -16.02 7.42 2.77
CA LYS A 40 -15.41 7.53 4.11
C LYS A 40 -15.08 6.20 4.77
N GLN A 41 -14.86 5.16 3.99
CA GLN A 41 -14.48 3.81 4.46
C GLN A 41 -12.96 3.61 4.49
N LEU A 42 -12.19 4.56 3.94
CA LEU A 42 -10.74 4.49 3.89
C LEU A 42 -10.13 4.84 5.25
N ARG A 43 -9.33 3.91 5.80
CA ARG A 43 -8.41 4.14 6.93
C ARG A 43 -7.02 4.48 6.37
N LYS A 44 -6.31 5.43 6.97
CA LYS A 44 -5.03 5.93 6.41
C LYS A 44 -3.90 5.73 7.41
N GLY A 45 -2.76 5.28 6.88
CA GLY A 45 -1.55 5.08 7.67
C GLY A 45 -1.51 3.73 8.38
N ALA A 46 -0.30 3.37 8.80
CA ALA A 46 -0.03 2.03 9.29
C ALA A 46 -0.79 1.71 10.59
N SER A 47 -0.77 2.63 11.56
CA SER A 47 -1.42 2.43 12.86
C SER A 47 -2.95 2.32 12.77
N GLU A 48 -3.57 2.98 11.78
CA GLU A 48 -5.02 2.87 11.57
C GLU A 48 -5.41 1.57 10.86
N ALA A 49 -4.49 0.99 10.08
CA ALA A 49 -4.68 -0.28 9.40
C ALA A 49 -4.55 -1.48 10.37
N THR A 50 -3.77 -1.36 11.46
CA THR A 50 -3.52 -2.45 12.42
C THR A 50 -4.81 -3.00 13.04
N ASN A 51 -5.71 -2.10 13.48
CA ASN A 51 -6.93 -2.48 14.18
C ASN A 51 -7.99 -3.20 13.30
N PRO A 52 -8.33 -2.72 12.08
CA PRO A 52 -9.26 -3.44 11.21
C PRO A 52 -8.66 -4.73 10.62
N VAL A 53 -7.34 -4.81 10.42
CA VAL A 53 -6.66 -6.06 10.00
C VAL A 53 -6.77 -7.11 11.11
N ASN A 54 -6.41 -6.77 12.36
CA ASN A 54 -6.53 -7.68 13.52
C ASN A 54 -7.96 -8.17 13.82
N ARG A 55 -8.97 -7.44 13.35
CA ARG A 55 -10.39 -7.79 13.54
C ARG A 55 -10.97 -8.56 12.36
N GLY A 56 -10.20 -8.82 11.30
CA GLY A 56 -10.69 -9.42 10.07
C GLY A 56 -11.72 -8.57 9.32
N ILE A 57 -11.74 -7.25 9.55
CA ILE A 57 -12.66 -6.30 8.89
C ILE A 57 -12.01 -5.72 7.61
N SER A 58 -10.68 -5.67 7.56
CA SER A 58 -9.96 -5.20 6.38
C SER A 58 -9.88 -6.31 5.33
N GLU A 59 -10.61 -6.15 4.22
CA GLU A 59 -10.55 -7.06 3.07
C GLU A 59 -9.41 -6.70 2.09
N LEU A 60 -8.93 -5.44 2.14
CA LEU A 60 -7.89 -4.94 1.25
C LEU A 60 -7.02 -3.92 1.99
N THR A 61 -5.74 -4.22 2.09
CA THR A 61 -4.70 -3.29 2.57
C THR A 61 -3.73 -3.01 1.43
N LEU A 62 -3.54 -1.74 1.10
CA LEU A 62 -2.57 -1.29 0.09
C LEU A 62 -1.42 -0.58 0.79
N MET A 63 -0.21 -0.89 0.34
CA MET A 63 1.03 -0.46 0.95
C MET A 63 1.98 0.07 -0.12
N ALA A 64 2.72 1.13 0.21
CA ALA A 64 3.85 1.57 -0.60
C ALA A 64 5.00 0.56 -0.44
N ALA A 65 5.77 0.34 -1.49
CA ALA A 65 6.91 -0.60 -1.46
C ALA A 65 8.22 0.07 -0.97
N ASP A 66 8.24 1.40 -0.93
CA ASP A 66 9.38 2.28 -0.64
C ASP A 66 9.29 3.07 0.70
N PRO A 67 8.64 2.61 1.79
CA PRO A 67 8.59 3.39 3.02
C PRO A 67 9.95 3.40 3.73
N GLU A 68 10.46 4.59 4.02
CA GLU A 68 11.58 4.79 4.95
C GLU A 68 11.02 5.25 6.31
N PRO A 69 11.11 4.44 7.39
CA PRO A 69 11.64 3.08 7.51
C PRO A 69 10.60 1.97 7.25
N LEU A 70 11.05 0.87 6.62
CA LEU A 70 10.18 -0.23 6.17
C LEU A 70 9.50 -0.99 7.32
N GLU A 71 10.10 -0.97 8.52
CA GLU A 71 9.50 -1.59 9.71
C GLU A 71 8.12 -1.02 10.06
N MET A 72 7.83 0.22 9.64
CA MET A 72 6.53 0.85 9.85
C MET A 72 5.38 0.09 9.19
N THR A 73 5.65 -0.76 8.21
CA THR A 73 4.60 -1.35 7.38
C THR A 73 4.67 -2.88 7.35
N LEU A 74 5.85 -3.46 7.61
CA LEU A 74 6.03 -4.92 7.73
C LEU A 74 5.15 -5.58 8.80
N HIS A 75 4.92 -4.92 9.93
CA HIS A 75 4.11 -5.51 11.00
C HIS A 75 2.66 -5.77 10.57
N LEU A 76 2.13 -5.01 9.61
CA LEU A 76 0.78 -5.21 9.09
C LEU A 76 0.69 -6.44 8.19
N LEU A 77 1.77 -6.76 7.46
CA LEU A 77 1.81 -7.96 6.62
C LEU A 77 1.73 -9.23 7.45
N LEU A 78 2.42 -9.26 8.60
CA LEU A 78 2.36 -10.40 9.53
C LEU A 78 0.95 -10.57 10.13
N LEU A 79 0.22 -9.48 10.36
CA LEU A 79 -1.13 -9.53 10.93
C LEU A 79 -2.21 -9.96 9.92
N GLY A 80 -1.93 -9.85 8.62
CA GLY A 80 -2.87 -10.22 7.56
C GLY A 80 -2.66 -11.63 7.00
N GLU A 81 -1.69 -12.39 7.52
CA GLU A 81 -1.41 -13.77 7.11
C GLU A 81 -2.23 -14.82 7.89
N ASP A 82 -2.98 -14.40 8.93
CA ASP A 82 -3.90 -15.22 9.75
C ASP A 82 -5.37 -14.92 9.38
#